data_AF-A0A2E7UAS3-F1
#
_entry.id   AF-A0A2E7UAS3-F1
#
_cell.length_a   1.000
_cell.length_b   1.000
_cell.length_c   1.000
_cell.angle_alpha   90.00
_cell.angle_beta   90.00
_cell.angle_gamma   90.00
#
_symmetry.space_group_name_H-M   'P 1'
#
loop_
_entity.id
_entity.type
_entity.pdbx_description
1 polymer ?
#
loop_
_entity_poly.entity_id
_entity_poly.type
_entity_poly.pdbx_seq_one_letter_code
_entity_poly.pdbx_strand_id
1 'polypeptide(L)'
;MTGFDIIVLLIVAIAAVGGFMRGFVQEILSLAAWVLAILAIQQLHTPLQQFIEPRFGTPTTSAILAFALLLLIPYGAMRLIASLIGTKARDSLLGPLDRVLGFGFGAIKGAIIVVIGFSLLVLGYDKVWGYEGRPSWIQNARTYPSINAGSEQLVGYIRDSRRALRAGDDDGAEDGAVTGESASE
;
A
#
# COMPACT_ATOMS: atom_id res chain seq x y z
N MET A 1 -7.25 29.43 6.96
CA MET A 1 -7.18 27.99 6.65
C MET A 1 -7.87 27.79 5.31
N THR A 2 -7.25 27.06 4.40
CA THR A 2 -7.84 26.76 3.09
C THR A 2 -9.03 25.81 3.29
N GLY A 3 -9.99 25.77 2.36
CA GLY A 3 -11.10 24.81 2.42
C GLY A 3 -10.63 23.35 2.48
N PHE A 4 -9.47 23.07 1.90
CA PHE A 4 -8.79 21.78 1.97
C PHE A 4 -8.38 21.42 3.40
N ASP A 5 -7.75 22.35 4.12
CA ASP A 5 -7.32 22.12 5.51
C ASP A 5 -8.50 21.70 6.40
N ILE A 6 -9.67 22.31 6.17
CA ILE A 6 -10.91 21.99 6.92
C ILE A 6 -11.39 20.57 6.63
N ILE A 7 -11.38 20.14 5.36
CA ILE A 7 -11.78 18.78 4.97
C ILE A 7 -10.84 17.75 5.58
N VAL A 8 -9.52 18.00 5.52
CA VAL A 8 -8.51 17.12 6.13
C VAL A 8 -8.76 16.98 7.62
N LEU A 9 -8.93 18.10 8.32
CA LEU A 9 -9.18 18.12 9.76
C LEU A 9 -10.45 17.35 10.12
N LEU A 10 -11.51 17.49 9.31
CA LEU A 10 -12.77 16.79 9.51
C LEU A 10 -12.63 15.26 9.32
N ILE A 11 -11.92 14.81 8.29
CA ILE A 11 -11.68 13.37 8.06
C ILE A 11 -10.86 12.79 9.21
N VAL A 12 -9.77 13.47 9.60
CA VAL A 12 -8.92 13.04 10.71
C VAL A 12 -9.71 13.01 12.02
N ALA A 13 -10.53 14.03 12.30
CA ALA A 13 -11.38 14.07 13.48
C ALA A 13 -12.40 12.92 13.51
N ILE A 14 -13.08 12.65 12.40
CA ILE A 14 -14.01 11.51 12.29
C ILE A 14 -13.27 10.19 12.52
N ALA A 15 -12.09 10.03 11.93
CA ALA A 15 -11.28 8.83 12.12
C ALA A 15 -10.80 8.67 13.57
N ALA A 16 -10.42 9.77 14.23
CA ALA A 16 -10.02 9.79 15.63
C ALA A 16 -11.19 9.43 16.56
N VAL A 17 -12.37 10.01 16.33
CA VAL A 17 -13.60 9.65 17.07
C VAL A 17 -13.96 8.19 16.82
N GLY A 18 -13.88 7.70 15.59
CA GLY A 18 -14.10 6.30 15.26
C GLY A 18 -13.11 5.37 16.00
N GLY A 19 -11.84 5.76 16.08
CA GLY A 19 -10.81 5.06 16.85
C GLY A 19 -11.07 5.09 18.36
N PHE A 20 -11.58 6.19 18.90
CA PHE A 20 -12.01 6.28 20.30
C PHE A 20 -13.17 5.33 20.61
N MET A 21 -14.18 5.27 19.72
CA MET A 21 -15.34 4.38 19.88
C MET A 21 -14.96 2.90 19.81
N ARG A 22 -14.00 2.56 18.94
CA ARG A 22 -13.53 1.18 18.74
C ARG A 22 -12.40 0.78 19.69
N GLY A 23 -11.66 1.71 20.28
CA GLY A 23 -10.51 1.38 21.13
C GLY A 23 -9.30 0.88 20.34
N PHE A 24 -8.12 1.00 20.95
CA PHE A 24 -6.84 0.65 20.36
C PHE A 24 -6.68 -0.85 20.09
N VAL A 25 -7.05 -1.68 21.06
CA VAL A 25 -6.91 -3.14 20.96
C VAL A 25 -7.69 -3.68 19.76
N GLN A 26 -8.91 -3.21 19.56
CA GLN A 26 -9.72 -3.63 18.41
C GLN A 26 -9.10 -3.21 17.08
N GLU A 27 -8.57 -1.99 17.00
CA GLU A 27 -7.95 -1.48 15.78
C GLU A 27 -6.67 -2.26 15.43
N ILE A 28 -5.80 -2.57 16.41
CA ILE A 28 -4.61 -3.39 16.18
C ILE A 28 -4.96 -4.80 15.74
N LEU A 29 -5.90 -5.47 16.43
CA LEU A 29 -6.31 -6.82 16.07
C LEU A 29 -6.98 -6.85 14.69
N SER A 30 -7.67 -5.78 14.31
CA SER A 30 -8.25 -5.64 12.97
C SER A 30 -7.17 -5.47 11.89
N LEU A 31 -6.03 -4.84 12.19
CA LEU A 31 -4.88 -4.83 11.30
C LEU A 31 -4.18 -6.19 11.26
N ALA A 32 -4.04 -6.85 12.40
CA ALA A 32 -3.50 -8.22 12.45
C ALA A 32 -4.34 -9.20 11.64
N ALA A 33 -5.65 -9.00 11.54
CA ALA A 33 -6.53 -9.78 10.67
C ALA A 33 -6.15 -9.68 9.19
N TRP A 34 -5.75 -8.50 8.71
CA TRP A 34 -5.25 -8.33 7.36
C TRP A 34 -3.91 -9.05 7.14
N VAL A 35 -2.97 -8.91 8.08
CA VAL A 35 -1.68 -9.60 8.02
C VAL A 35 -1.88 -11.12 7.99
N LEU A 36 -2.74 -11.65 8.88
CA LEU A 36 -3.08 -13.06 8.93
C LEU A 36 -3.68 -13.56 7.61
N ALA A 37 -4.59 -12.80 7.01
CA ALA A 37 -5.21 -13.16 5.74
C ALA A 37 -4.18 -13.20 4.60
N ILE A 38 -3.28 -12.21 4.54
CA ILE A 38 -2.19 -12.18 3.55
C ILE A 38 -1.27 -13.39 3.72
N LEU A 39 -0.87 -13.72 4.96
CA LEU A 39 -0.04 -14.89 5.24
C LEU A 39 -0.77 -16.20 4.89
N ALA A 40 -2.06 -16.30 5.17
CA ALA A 40 -2.88 -17.45 4.80
C ALA A 40 -2.92 -17.63 3.28
N ILE A 41 -3.14 -16.55 2.52
CA ILE A 41 -3.09 -16.58 1.06
C ILE A 41 -1.69 -17.01 0.58
N GLN A 42 -0.64 -16.37 1.08
CA GLN A 42 0.73 -16.65 0.64
C GLN A 42 1.12 -18.13 0.83
N GLN A 43 0.74 -18.73 1.96
CA GLN A 43 1.20 -20.08 2.31
C GLN A 43 0.23 -21.19 1.86
N LEU A 44 -1.07 -20.90 1.77
CA LEU A 44 -2.10 -21.92 1.56
C LEU A 44 -2.81 -21.82 0.21
N HIS A 45 -2.52 -20.82 -0.62
CA HIS A 45 -3.19 -20.65 -1.91
C HIS A 45 -2.98 -21.86 -2.83
N THR A 46 -1.74 -22.28 -3.08
CA THR A 46 -1.44 -23.42 -3.96
C THR A 46 -2.05 -24.74 -3.46
N PRO A 47 -1.85 -25.16 -2.19
CA PRO A 47 -2.47 -26.39 -1.68
C PRO A 47 -4.00 -26.36 -1.75
N LEU A 48 -4.62 -25.22 -1.42
CA LEU A 48 -6.07 -25.10 -1.44
C LEU A 48 -6.62 -25.09 -2.87
N GLN A 49 -5.96 -24.42 -3.81
CA GLN A 49 -6.32 -24.45 -5.22
C GLN A 49 -6.31 -25.89 -5.76
N GLN A 50 -5.22 -26.64 -5.53
CA GLN A 50 -5.09 -28.03 -5.98
C GLN A 50 -6.16 -28.94 -5.37
N PHE A 51 -6.58 -28.65 -4.13
CA PHE A 51 -7.68 -29.37 -3.50
C PHE A 51 -9.04 -29.03 -4.14
N ILE A 52 -9.26 -27.78 -4.55
CA ILE A 52 -10.53 -27.31 -5.12
C ILE A 52 -10.66 -27.69 -6.60
N GLU A 53 -9.58 -27.62 -7.37
CA GLU A 53 -9.55 -27.77 -8.82
C GLU A 53 -10.28 -29.02 -9.36
N PRO A 54 -10.13 -30.23 -8.77
CA PRO A 54 -10.84 -31.43 -9.22
C PRO A 54 -12.37 -31.32 -9.13
N ARG A 55 -12.90 -30.42 -8.30
CA ARG A 55 -14.34 -30.26 -8.05
C ARG A 55 -15.00 -29.18 -8.93
N PHE A 56 -14.22 -28.20 -9.39
CA PHE A 56 -14.73 -27.02 -10.11
C PHE A 56 -14.21 -26.92 -11.56
N GLY A 57 -13.41 -27.88 -12.01
CA GLY A 57 -13.14 -28.18 -13.43
C GLY A 57 -12.31 -27.17 -14.21
N THR A 58 -12.09 -25.96 -13.71
CA THR A 58 -11.29 -24.91 -14.37
C THR A 58 -10.24 -24.31 -13.41
N PRO A 59 -8.95 -24.26 -13.82
CA PRO A 59 -7.86 -23.73 -12.98
C PRO A 59 -8.08 -22.27 -12.53
N THR A 60 -8.67 -21.45 -13.40
CA THR A 60 -8.96 -20.04 -13.08
C THR A 60 -10.02 -19.93 -11.96
N THR A 61 -11.10 -20.70 -12.05
CA THR A 61 -12.17 -20.66 -11.05
C THR A 61 -11.68 -21.18 -9.70
N SER A 62 -10.90 -22.27 -9.69
CA SER A 62 -10.33 -22.80 -8.44
C SER A 62 -9.35 -21.83 -7.79
N ALA A 63 -8.51 -21.14 -8.58
CA ALA A 63 -7.57 -20.13 -8.08
C ALA A 63 -8.30 -18.91 -7.45
N ILE A 64 -9.35 -18.41 -8.09
CA ILE A 64 -10.18 -17.32 -7.58
C ILE A 64 -10.91 -17.77 -6.30
N LEU A 65 -11.47 -18.97 -6.29
CA LEU A 65 -12.18 -19.51 -5.12
C LEU A 65 -11.22 -19.69 -3.94
N ALA A 66 -10.03 -20.25 -4.17
CA ALA A 66 -9.01 -20.43 -3.13
C ALA A 66 -8.58 -19.08 -2.53
N PHE A 67 -8.33 -18.09 -3.38
CA PHE A 67 -8.03 -16.72 -2.94
C PHE A 67 -9.15 -16.12 -2.10
N ALA A 68 -10.41 -16.20 -2.57
CA ALA A 68 -11.56 -15.67 -1.86
C ALA A 68 -11.72 -16.33 -0.49
N LEU A 69 -11.64 -17.67 -0.41
CA LEU A 69 -11.76 -18.40 0.84
C LEU A 69 -10.65 -18.04 1.84
N LEU A 70 -9.40 -17.98 1.37
CA LEU A 70 -8.25 -17.61 2.21
C LEU A 70 -8.22 -16.15 2.60
N LEU A 71 -8.89 -15.27 1.84
CA LEU A 71 -9.10 -13.90 2.27
C LEU A 71 -10.21 -13.84 3.32
N LEU A 72 -11.41 -14.30 2.97
CA LEU A 72 -12.64 -14.07 3.74
C LEU A 72 -12.69 -14.84 5.06
N ILE A 73 -12.29 -16.11 5.08
CA ILE A 73 -12.44 -16.97 6.26
C ILE A 73 -11.53 -16.51 7.41
N PRO A 74 -10.19 -16.46 7.25
CA PRO A 74 -9.31 -16.07 8.35
C PRO A 74 -9.48 -14.58 8.71
N TYR A 75 -9.70 -13.70 7.73
CA TYR A 75 -9.99 -12.29 8.00
C TYR A 75 -11.28 -12.14 8.82
N GLY A 76 -12.36 -12.79 8.40
CA GLY A 76 -13.66 -12.72 9.09
C GLY A 76 -13.58 -13.28 10.50
N ALA A 77 -12.93 -14.45 10.66
CA ALA A 77 -12.71 -15.07 11.97
C ALA A 77 -11.89 -14.15 12.90
N MET A 78 -10.75 -13.63 12.42
CA MET A 78 -9.90 -12.75 13.23
C MET A 78 -10.58 -11.41 13.54
N ARG A 79 -11.38 -10.89 12.62
CA ARG A 79 -12.15 -9.65 12.84
C ARG A 79 -13.25 -9.82 13.89
N LEU A 80 -13.91 -10.99 13.92
CA LEU A 80 -14.85 -11.32 14.99
C LEU A 80 -14.14 -11.38 16.34
N ILE A 81 -13.00 -12.06 16.40
CA ILE A 81 -12.16 -12.12 17.61
C ILE A 81 -11.73 -10.72 18.05
N ALA A 82 -11.25 -9.88 17.13
CA ALA A 82 -10.87 -8.49 17.39
C ALA A 82 -12.00 -7.67 18.02
N SER A 83 -13.23 -7.82 17.52
CA SER A 83 -14.42 -7.17 18.07
C SER A 83 -14.73 -7.61 19.50
N LEU A 84 -14.65 -8.92 19.77
CA LEU A 84 -14.93 -9.49 21.08
C LEU A 84 -13.87 -9.07 22.11
N ILE A 85 -12.59 -9.19 21.77
CA ILE A 85 -11.47 -8.81 22.63
C ILE A 85 -11.47 -7.30 22.86
N GLY A 86 -11.68 -6.51 21.81
CA GLY A 86 -11.79 -5.07 21.92
C GLY A 86 -12.87 -4.63 22.89
N THR A 87 -14.05 -5.24 22.82
CA THR A 87 -15.17 -4.91 23.72
C THR A 87 -14.79 -5.20 25.18
N LYS A 88 -14.22 -6.38 25.43
CA LYS A 88 -13.72 -6.75 26.75
C LYS A 88 -12.64 -5.81 27.28
N ALA A 89 -11.73 -5.36 26.41
CA ALA A 89 -10.67 -4.42 26.79
C ALA A 89 -11.27 -3.08 27.23
N ARG A 90 -12.28 -2.59 26.51
CA ARG A 90 -12.99 -1.33 26.82
C ARG A 90 -13.84 -1.39 28.08
N ASP A 91 -14.35 -2.58 28.44
CA ASP A 91 -15.15 -2.79 29.65
C ASP A 91 -14.29 -3.04 30.90
N SER A 92 -12.97 -3.17 30.73
CA SER A 92 -12.02 -3.36 31.83
C SER A 92 -11.64 -2.04 32.52
N LEU A 93 -10.90 -2.14 33.63
CA LEU A 93 -10.30 -0.99 34.32
C LEU A 93 -9.38 -0.14 33.42
N LEU A 94 -8.81 -0.75 32.37
CA LEU A 94 -7.96 -0.08 31.38
C LEU A 94 -8.77 0.53 30.22
N GLY A 95 -10.09 0.42 30.23
CA GLY A 95 -10.96 0.89 29.17
C GLY A 95 -10.76 2.36 28.76
N PRO A 96 -10.63 3.31 29.70
CA PRO A 96 -10.33 4.71 29.36
C PRO A 96 -9.01 4.87 28.59
N LEU A 97 -7.96 4.14 29.00
CA LEU A 97 -6.66 4.16 28.34
C LEU A 97 -6.76 3.58 26.92
N ASP A 98 -7.45 2.46 26.74
CA ASP A 98 -7.68 1.84 25.43
C ASP A 98 -8.41 2.79 24.46
N ARG A 99 -9.39 3.56 24.95
CA ARG A 99 -10.11 4.55 24.14
C ARG A 99 -9.25 5.74 23.76
N VAL A 100 -8.42 6.27 24.66
CA VAL A 100 -7.49 7.39 24.37
C VAL A 100 -6.43 6.97 23.37
N LEU A 101 -5.84 5.78 23.54
CA LEU A 101 -4.92 5.22 22.55
C LEU A 101 -5.63 4.97 21.21
N GLY A 102 -6.89 4.53 21.25
CA GLY A 102 -7.73 4.34 20.07
C GLY A 102 -7.97 5.65 19.33
N PHE A 103 -8.17 6.76 20.04
CA PHE A 103 -8.29 8.10 19.46
C PHE A 103 -7.02 8.49 18.70
N GLY A 104 -5.85 8.37 19.34
CA GLY A 104 -4.57 8.68 18.71
C GLY A 104 -4.29 7.81 17.49
N PHE A 105 -4.55 6.51 17.60
CA PHE A 105 -4.42 5.57 16.49
C PHE A 105 -5.37 5.89 15.33
N GLY A 106 -6.63 6.21 15.65
CA GLY A 106 -7.64 6.64 14.67
C GLY A 106 -7.24 7.92 13.95
N ALA A 107 -6.65 8.89 14.66
CA ALA A 107 -6.14 10.13 14.08
C ALA A 107 -4.99 9.85 13.10
N ILE A 108 -4.00 9.04 13.50
CA ILE A 108 -2.88 8.64 12.65
C ILE A 108 -3.39 7.93 11.38
N LYS A 109 -4.29 6.96 11.55
CA LYS A 109 -4.90 6.23 10.43
C LYS A 109 -5.69 7.16 9.51
N GLY A 110 -6.46 8.09 10.07
CA GLY A 110 -7.18 9.11 9.32
C GLY A 110 -6.23 9.99 8.50
N ALA A 111 -5.12 10.42 9.08
CA ALA A 111 -4.12 11.21 8.39
C ALA A 111 -3.48 10.43 7.24
N ILE A 112 -3.13 9.15 7.46
CA ILE A 112 -2.61 8.27 6.41
C ILE A 112 -3.63 8.13 5.26
N ILE A 113 -4.91 7.90 5.56
CA ILE A 113 -5.98 7.78 4.56
C ILE A 113 -6.09 9.08 3.75
N VAL A 114 -6.04 10.24 4.39
CA VAL A 114 -6.06 11.54 3.71
C VAL A 114 -4.87 11.69 2.77
N VAL A 115 -3.65 11.37 3.23
CA VAL A 115 -2.42 11.46 2.42
C VAL A 115 -2.48 10.55 1.19
N ILE A 116 -2.93 9.30 1.37
CA ILE A 116 -3.09 8.35 0.27
C ILE A 116 -4.18 8.83 -0.69
N GLY A 117 -5.34 9.20 -0.17
CA GLY A 117 -6.48 9.67 -0.98
C GLY A 117 -6.12 10.92 -1.80
N PHE A 118 -5.41 11.87 -1.20
CA PHE A 118 -4.94 13.06 -1.90
C PHE A 118 -3.87 12.74 -2.93
N SER A 119 -2.89 11.90 -2.60
CA SER A 119 -1.87 11.45 -3.57
C SER A 119 -2.51 10.80 -4.79
N LEU A 120 -3.51 9.94 -4.59
CA LEU A 120 -4.25 9.32 -5.69
C LEU A 120 -5.07 10.34 -6.51
N LEU A 121 -5.65 11.36 -5.86
CA LEU A 121 -6.37 12.43 -6.54
C LEU A 121 -5.42 13.25 -7.42
N VAL A 122 -4.26 13.65 -6.91
CA VAL A 122 -3.24 14.40 -7.66
C VAL A 122 -2.73 13.57 -8.84
N LEU A 123 -2.36 12.30 -8.60
CA LEU A 123 -1.93 11.40 -9.68
C LEU A 123 -3.01 11.18 -10.74
N GLY A 124 -4.27 11.06 -10.31
CA GLY A 124 -5.41 10.96 -11.21
C GLY A 124 -5.60 12.22 -12.04
N TYR A 125 -5.50 13.39 -11.42
CA TYR A 125 -5.62 14.67 -12.11
C TYR A 125 -4.50 14.87 -13.13
N ASP A 126 -3.25 14.60 -12.74
CA ASP A 126 -2.08 14.67 -13.61
C ASP A 126 -2.20 13.72 -14.81
N LYS A 127 -2.78 12.53 -14.61
CA LYS A 127 -2.99 11.54 -15.68
C LYS A 127 -4.12 11.93 -16.65
N VAL A 128 -5.14 12.63 -16.19
CA VAL A 128 -6.34 12.96 -16.99
C VAL A 128 -6.24 14.33 -17.69
N TRP A 129 -5.64 15.33 -17.05
CA TRP A 129 -5.60 16.71 -17.56
C TRP A 129 -4.20 17.21 -17.96
N GLY A 130 -3.15 16.40 -17.75
CA GLY A 130 -1.77 16.80 -18.04
C GLY A 130 -1.23 17.85 -17.06
N TYR A 131 0.10 18.02 -17.05
CA TYR A 131 0.82 18.86 -16.09
C TYR A 131 0.46 20.36 -16.18
N GLU A 132 0.00 20.83 -17.35
CA GLU A 132 -0.29 22.25 -17.62
C GLU A 132 -1.67 22.72 -17.14
N GLY A 133 -2.58 21.80 -16.78
CA GLY A 133 -3.90 22.12 -16.22
C GLY A 133 -3.90 22.38 -14.71
N ARG A 134 -2.73 22.35 -14.06
CA ARG A 134 -2.61 22.37 -12.59
C ARG A 134 -3.15 23.67 -11.98
N PRO A 135 -4.26 23.62 -11.20
CA PRO A 135 -4.82 24.83 -10.64
C PRO A 135 -3.91 25.42 -9.54
N SER A 136 -4.01 26.73 -9.33
CA SER A 136 -3.07 27.55 -8.54
C SER A 136 -2.86 27.12 -7.08
N TRP A 137 -3.73 26.27 -6.51
CA TRP A 137 -3.57 25.71 -5.18
C TRP A 137 -2.50 24.60 -5.08
N ILE A 138 -2.14 23.94 -6.20
CA ILE A 138 -1.02 22.98 -6.26
C ILE A 138 0.33 23.72 -6.31
N GLN A 139 0.40 24.82 -7.07
CA GLN A 139 1.63 25.60 -7.24
C GLN A 139 2.05 26.32 -5.93
N ASN A 140 1.09 26.63 -5.06
CA ASN A 140 1.33 27.29 -3.77
C ASN A 140 1.62 26.33 -2.60
N ALA A 141 1.65 25.01 -2.83
CA ALA A 141 1.85 24.04 -1.77
C ALA A 141 3.32 24.05 -1.28
N ARG A 142 3.53 24.30 0.02
CA ARG A 142 4.85 24.27 0.68
C ARG A 142 5.62 22.95 0.50
N THR A 143 4.91 21.86 0.20
CA THR A 143 5.48 20.52 0.04
C THR A 143 6.06 20.28 -1.36
N TYR A 144 5.70 21.11 -2.33
CA TYR A 144 6.12 20.98 -3.73
C TYR A 144 7.65 20.97 -3.92
N PRO A 145 8.44 21.85 -3.27
CA PRO A 145 9.90 21.86 -3.42
C PRO A 145 10.56 20.56 -2.91
N SER A 146 10.04 19.98 -1.84
CA SER A 146 10.56 18.74 -1.25
C SER A 146 10.32 17.53 -2.14
N ILE A 147 9.17 17.50 -2.83
CA ILE A 147 8.82 16.42 -3.76
C ILE A 147 9.62 16.55 -5.07
N ASN A 148 9.85 17.78 -5.56
CA ASN A 148 10.65 18.01 -6.76
C ASN A 148 12.12 17.63 -6.54
N ALA A 149 12.70 17.98 -5.38
CA ALA A 149 14.07 17.61 -5.02
C ALA A 149 14.29 16.09 -4.98
N GLY A 150 13.32 15.33 -4.46
CA GLY A 150 13.38 13.86 -4.47
C GLY A 150 13.26 13.27 -5.87
N SER A 151 12.47 13.91 -6.75
CA SER A 151 12.26 13.46 -8.13
C SER A 151 13.51 13.65 -9.00
N GLU A 152 14.22 14.77 -8.83
CA GLU A 152 15.47 15.04 -9.54
C GLU A 152 16.57 14.03 -9.18
N GLN A 153 16.69 13.65 -7.90
CA GLN A 153 17.65 12.64 -7.46
C GLN A 153 17.35 11.26 -8.06
N LEU A 154 16.08 10.85 -8.07
CA LEU A 154 15.67 9.57 -8.64
C LEU A 154 15.93 9.48 -10.16
N VAL A 155 15.67 10.58 -10.89
CA VAL A 155 15.99 10.66 -12.33
C VAL A 155 17.51 10.62 -12.57
N GLY A 156 18.31 11.17 -11.66
CA GLY A 156 19.77 11.06 -11.66
C GLY A 156 20.25 9.61 -11.61
N TYR A 157 19.80 8.85 -10.61
CA TYR A 157 20.17 7.44 -10.45
C TYR A 157 19.78 6.57 -11.67
N ILE A 158 18.60 6.79 -12.24
CA ILE A 158 18.14 6.04 -13.42
C ILE A 158 19.01 6.34 -14.66
N ARG A 159 19.45 7.59 -14.84
CA ARG A 159 20.36 7.95 -15.94
C ARG A 159 21.72 7.30 -15.79
N ASP A 160 22.27 7.30 -14.58
CA ASP A 160 23.61 6.76 -14.34
C ASP A 160 23.64 5.24 -14.44
N SER A 161 22.63 4.54 -13.94
CA SER A 161 22.48 3.09 -14.16
C SER A 161 22.35 2.73 -15.64
N ARG A 162 21.63 3.54 -16.43
CA ARG A 162 21.49 3.31 -17.88
C ARG A 162 22.80 3.58 -18.64
N ARG A 163 23.61 4.55 -18.20
CA ARG A 163 24.93 4.83 -18.78
C ARG A 163 25.91 3.69 -18.49
N ALA A 164 25.93 3.17 -17.27
CA ALA A 164 26.80 2.04 -16.89
C ALA A 164 26.47 0.76 -17.70
N LEU A 165 25.19 0.49 -17.94
CA LEU A 165 24.77 -0.64 -18.77
C LEU A 165 25.17 -0.46 -20.25
N ARG A 166 25.09 0.75 -20.81
CA ARG A 166 25.52 1.03 -22.18
C ARG A 166 27.04 0.95 -22.36
N ALA A 167 27.81 1.41 -21.36
CA ALA A 167 29.27 1.28 -21.40
C ALA A 167 29.71 -0.20 -21.35
N GLY A 168 28.99 -1.06 -20.64
CA GLY A 168 29.25 -2.51 -20.64
C GLY A 168 28.88 -3.22 -21.95
N ASP A 169 27.89 -2.70 -22.70
CA ASP A 169 27.55 -3.21 -24.03
C ASP A 169 28.58 -2.78 -25.09
N ASP A 170 29.16 -1.57 -24.98
CA ASP A 170 30.21 -1.08 -25.90
C ASP A 170 31.54 -1.84 -25.70
N ASP A 171 31.96 -2.12 -24.46
CA ASP A 171 33.18 -2.91 -24.18
C ASP A 171 33.04 -4.39 -24.60
N GLY A 172 31.83 -4.96 -24.50
CA GLY A 172 31.55 -6.33 -24.94
C GLY A 172 31.49 -6.50 -26.47
N ALA A 173 31.24 -5.41 -27.20
CA ALA A 173 31.21 -5.42 -28.66
C ALA A 173 32.62 -5.34 -29.29
N GLU A 174 33.59 -4.70 -28.62
CA GLU A 174 34.99 -4.66 -29.10
C GLU A 174 35.70 -6.02 -28.94
N ASP A 175 35.45 -6.77 -27.86
CA ASP A 175 36.13 -8.05 -27.59
C ASP A 175 35.58 -9.21 -28.47
N GLY A 176 34.33 -9.10 -28.93
CA GLY A 176 33.70 -10.04 -29.85
C GLY A 176 34.15 -9.90 -31.32
N ALA A 177 34.69 -8.75 -31.71
CA ALA A 177 35.15 -8.50 -33.09
C ALA A 177 36.56 -9.07 -33.36
N VAL A 178 37.40 -9.25 -32.33
CA VAL A 178 38.79 -9.70 -32.48
C VAL A 178 38.91 -11.23 -32.64
N THR A 179 37.91 -11.99 -32.22
CA THR A 179 37.96 -13.47 -32.21
C THR A 179 37.33 -14.14 -33.44
N GLY A 180 36.73 -13.37 -34.35
CA GLY A 180 35.99 -13.89 -35.52
C GLY A 180 36.80 -14.11 -36.80
N GLU A 181 38.00 -13.54 -36.93
CA GLU A 181 38.72 -13.50 -38.22
C GLU A 181 39.83 -14.58 -38.37
N SER A 182 40.14 -15.39 -37.34
CA SER A 182 41.32 -16.29 -37.39
C SER A 182 41.04 -17.78 -37.66
N ALA A 183 39.81 -18.14 -38.06
CA ALA A 183 39.38 -19.55 -38.17
C ALA A 183 39.06 -20.01 -39.61
N SER A 184 39.54 -19.31 -40.64
CA SER A 184 39.34 -19.70 -42.04
C SER A 184 40.57 -19.45 -42.91
N GLU A 185 41.66 -20.18 -42.69
CA GLU A 185 42.67 -20.50 -43.71
C GLU A 185 43.22 -21.92 -43.49
#